data_AF-A0A847PYD3-F1
#
_entry.id   AF-A0A847PYD3-F1
#
_cell.length_a   1.000
_cell.length_b   1.000
_cell.length_c   1.000
_cell.angle_alpha   90.00
_cell.angle_beta   90.00
_cell.angle_gamma   90.00
#
_symmetry.space_group_name_H-M   'P 1'
#
loop_
_entity.id
_entity.type
_entity.pdbx_description
1 polymer ?
#
loop_
_entity_poly.entity_id
_entity_poly.type
_entity_poly.pdbx_seq_one_letter_code
_entity_poly.pdbx_strand_id
1 'polypeptide(L)'
;MKRFSMLAVLVSLAAMSWAETTTERIEQALASGTISTPEAVAFYIWSVTEPGRLPEELTAGTEADPCGTPAFDAAFALLPLLSESELADVTPLLARPTLSGPELTYDTPGGHFKIHYTTSGEDATNTAWVYHISDGMDESWATEVDEMDWDAPPSDLGLGGDNKYDVYIMALDPGTMGYCSSGGEPPDPSTPEADYASHIAMSNNESYGSDQMLETCSHEFQHAIQAGYEAAEPSWFKENCAVWMQNEVWTTNHYADYLHTGENCLYRPWFDIRSGAMYHYGASPWPMYMEVRCGGQEVVREVWENCAAVVGANMLDAIETTAENHGMTFLEWLAEYTCWRWFTGNRADNEHYLYEESSLWTPGAYIFSYHNVNTLPWSGDEGVYPPDTYGNHWIRVNVTSYQGWITAAFDGRDNMDFHFGVILTAADGNDQFGYYTVTDPSATLTIGVNTTGWEYAVFFVQSITDTSLDQLYDLSVTYQTGVEGGGQPEFTAPSIATSSNPFSSGEILLDIPEGGFTTISLYDLSGRLVETIFTGNLDQGLHSMSWDASYLGSGAYFLRLSAPGGGSTQRIVVEHP
;
A
#
# COMPACT_ATOMS: atom_id res chain seq x y z
N MET A 1 36.95 -36.25 -35.23
CA MET A 1 36.69 -34.83 -35.60
C MET A 1 35.18 -34.67 -35.73
N LYS A 2 34.48 -34.57 -34.60
CA LYS A 2 33.87 -33.35 -34.02
C LYS A 2 32.94 -32.60 -35.00
N ARG A 3 31.66 -32.99 -34.95
CA ARG A 3 30.49 -32.16 -35.28
C ARG A 3 30.31 -31.18 -34.12
N PHE A 4 30.22 -29.89 -34.40
CA PHE A 4 29.75 -28.88 -33.46
C PHE A 4 28.48 -28.28 -34.03
N SER A 5 27.36 -28.59 -33.37
CA SER A 5 26.09 -27.89 -33.54
C SER A 5 26.20 -26.54 -32.84
N MET A 6 25.79 -25.47 -33.52
CA MET A 6 25.60 -24.15 -32.93
C MET A 6 24.49 -24.23 -31.88
N LEU A 7 24.85 -23.96 -30.63
CA LEU A 7 23.93 -23.73 -29.53
C LEU A 7 23.32 -22.33 -29.76
N ALA A 8 22.01 -22.29 -30.03
CA ALA A 8 21.24 -21.07 -29.88
C ALA A 8 21.24 -20.70 -28.40
N VAL A 9 21.79 -19.54 -28.07
CA VAL A 9 21.63 -18.94 -26.74
C VAL A 9 20.20 -18.39 -26.69
N LEU A 10 19.27 -19.25 -26.29
CA LEU A 10 18.03 -18.84 -25.66
C LEU A 10 18.44 -18.16 -24.35
N VAL A 11 18.43 -16.83 -24.33
CA VAL A 11 18.20 -16.12 -23.07
C VAL A 11 16.70 -16.30 -22.81
N SER A 12 16.36 -17.44 -22.21
CA SER A 12 15.12 -17.56 -21.47
C SER A 12 15.22 -16.57 -20.31
N LEU A 13 14.56 -15.42 -20.45
CA LEU A 13 13.95 -14.81 -19.27
C LEU A 13 13.07 -15.90 -18.69
N ALA A 14 13.56 -16.55 -17.63
CA ALA A 14 12.69 -17.33 -16.79
C ALA A 14 11.55 -16.39 -16.41
N ALA A 15 10.31 -16.83 -16.61
CA ALA A 15 9.25 -16.36 -15.73
C ALA A 15 9.84 -16.52 -14.32
N MET A 16 10.10 -15.41 -13.63
CA MET A 16 10.33 -15.47 -12.19
C MET A 16 8.96 -15.79 -11.61
N SER A 17 8.55 -17.07 -11.74
CA SER A 17 7.48 -17.62 -10.93
C SER A 17 8.07 -17.69 -9.52
N TRP A 18 7.63 -16.80 -8.66
CA TRP A 18 7.88 -16.92 -7.24
C TRP A 18 7.17 -18.18 -6.72
N ALA A 19 7.62 -18.67 -5.58
CA ALA A 19 6.97 -19.82 -4.99
C ALA A 19 5.63 -19.35 -4.41
N GLU A 20 4.54 -20.01 -4.77
CA GLU A 20 3.25 -19.77 -4.10
C GLU A 20 3.39 -20.00 -2.60
N THR A 21 2.68 -19.23 -1.80
CA THR A 21 2.46 -19.46 -0.38
C THR A 21 1.58 -20.70 -0.18
N THR A 22 1.59 -21.23 1.05
CA THR A 22 0.69 -22.31 1.45
C THR A 22 -0.78 -21.85 1.34
N THR A 23 -1.07 -20.61 1.72
CA THR A 23 -2.41 -19.99 1.66
C THR A 23 -2.93 -19.95 0.22
N GLU A 24 -2.13 -19.50 -0.75
CA GLU A 24 -2.52 -19.48 -2.16
C GLU A 24 -2.81 -20.88 -2.71
N ARG A 25 -2.00 -21.88 -2.32
CA ARG A 25 -2.25 -23.27 -2.75
C ARG A 25 -3.54 -23.83 -2.17
N ILE A 26 -3.90 -23.48 -0.93
CA ILE A 26 -5.19 -23.85 -0.34
C ILE A 26 -6.34 -23.18 -1.10
N GLU A 27 -6.21 -21.89 -1.42
CA GLU A 27 -7.22 -21.15 -2.19
C GLU A 27 -7.43 -21.79 -3.57
N GLN A 28 -6.36 -22.06 -4.31
CA GLN A 28 -6.42 -22.71 -5.61
C GLN A 28 -7.00 -24.14 -5.52
N ALA A 29 -6.64 -24.90 -4.48
CA ALA A 29 -7.20 -26.23 -4.24
C ALA A 29 -8.71 -26.18 -3.95
N LEU A 30 -9.18 -25.17 -3.20
CA LEU A 30 -10.59 -24.95 -2.94
C LEU A 30 -11.33 -24.51 -4.22
N ALA A 31 -10.79 -23.53 -4.95
CA ALA A 31 -11.37 -23.01 -6.18
C ALA A 31 -11.49 -24.07 -7.29
N SER A 32 -10.53 -24.99 -7.36
CA SER A 32 -10.56 -26.15 -8.28
C SER A 32 -11.48 -27.28 -7.81
N GLY A 33 -11.98 -27.24 -6.57
CA GLY A 33 -12.76 -28.30 -5.94
C GLY A 33 -11.95 -29.54 -5.58
N THR A 34 -10.62 -29.40 -5.46
CA THR A 34 -9.70 -30.48 -5.03
C THR A 34 -9.87 -30.78 -3.55
N ILE A 35 -10.19 -29.76 -2.75
CA ILE A 35 -10.56 -29.88 -1.32
C ILE A 35 -11.96 -29.31 -1.11
N SER A 36 -12.63 -29.77 -0.06
CA SER A 36 -13.93 -29.24 0.39
C SER A 36 -13.78 -27.98 1.24
N THR A 37 -14.86 -27.22 1.41
CA THR A 37 -14.87 -26.01 2.27
C THR A 37 -14.46 -26.30 3.72
N PRO A 38 -14.96 -27.34 4.42
CA PRO A 38 -14.47 -27.68 5.77
C PRO A 38 -12.99 -28.07 5.81
N GLU A 39 -12.48 -28.75 4.77
CA GLU A 39 -11.05 -29.08 4.66
C GLU A 39 -10.22 -27.80 4.50
N ALA A 40 -10.66 -26.85 3.68
CA ALA A 40 -9.97 -25.57 3.51
C ALA A 40 -9.89 -24.78 4.82
N VAL A 41 -10.99 -24.70 5.59
CA VAL A 41 -10.99 -24.06 6.92
C VAL A 41 -9.94 -24.69 7.83
N ALA A 42 -9.90 -26.02 7.92
CA ALA A 42 -8.91 -26.71 8.73
C ALA A 42 -7.48 -26.51 8.22
N PHE A 43 -7.28 -26.51 6.90
CA PHE A 43 -5.96 -26.36 6.28
C PHE A 43 -5.38 -24.96 6.48
N TYR A 44 -6.20 -23.91 6.38
CA TYR A 44 -5.76 -22.55 6.68
C TYR A 44 -5.33 -22.39 8.15
N ILE A 45 -6.08 -22.95 9.10
CA ILE A 45 -5.69 -22.88 10.51
C ILE A 45 -4.40 -23.68 10.75
N TRP A 46 -4.30 -24.89 10.19
CA TRP A 46 -3.12 -25.74 10.35
C TRP A 46 -1.90 -25.19 9.62
N SER A 47 -2.04 -24.38 8.56
CA SER A 47 -0.87 -23.81 7.88
C SER A 47 -0.08 -22.88 8.79
N VAL A 48 -0.74 -22.28 9.79
CA VAL A 48 -0.10 -21.42 10.79
C VAL A 48 0.32 -22.19 12.04
N THR A 49 -0.54 -23.09 12.52
CA THR A 49 -0.42 -23.69 13.87
C THR A 49 0.14 -25.10 13.89
N GLU A 50 -0.15 -25.92 12.87
CA GLU A 50 0.17 -27.35 12.83
C GLU A 50 0.55 -27.79 11.39
N PRO A 51 1.58 -27.17 10.76
CA PRO A 51 1.88 -27.31 9.34
C PRO A 51 2.14 -28.77 8.92
N GLY A 52 2.65 -29.59 9.83
CA GLY A 52 2.86 -31.03 9.61
C GLY A 52 1.58 -31.85 9.37
N ARG A 53 0.39 -31.25 9.52
CA ARG A 53 -0.90 -31.88 9.20
C ARG A 53 -1.34 -31.64 7.76
N LEU A 54 -0.74 -30.68 7.07
CA LEU A 54 -1.06 -30.41 5.68
C LEU A 54 -0.45 -31.46 4.75
N PRO A 55 -1.11 -31.77 3.63
CA PRO A 55 -0.50 -32.51 2.53
C PRO A 55 0.81 -31.84 2.05
N GLU A 56 1.81 -32.66 1.68
CA GLU A 56 3.11 -32.18 1.19
C GLU A 56 2.94 -31.34 -0.09
N GLU A 57 1.93 -31.63 -0.92
CA GLU A 57 1.64 -30.87 -2.13
C GLU A 57 1.30 -29.39 -1.86
N LEU A 58 0.72 -29.09 -0.70
CA LEU A 58 0.35 -27.73 -0.30
C LEU A 58 1.50 -26.96 0.35
N THR A 59 2.56 -27.64 0.81
CA THR A 59 3.63 -27.03 1.63
C THR A 59 5.02 -27.14 1.01
N ALA A 60 5.24 -28.08 0.09
CA ALA A 60 6.56 -28.30 -0.46
C ALA A 60 7.02 -27.13 -1.34
N GLY A 61 8.10 -26.47 -0.91
CA GLY A 61 8.72 -25.37 -1.65
C GLY A 61 7.82 -24.16 -1.80
N THR A 62 6.90 -23.95 -0.84
CA THR A 62 6.14 -22.70 -0.73
C THR A 62 7.03 -21.57 -0.23
N GLU A 63 6.64 -20.34 -0.54
CA GLU A 63 7.19 -19.16 0.11
C GLU A 63 6.61 -19.03 1.53
N ALA A 64 7.42 -18.49 2.44
CA ALA A 64 7.04 -18.28 3.83
C ALA A 64 6.09 -17.08 3.95
N ASP A 65 5.04 -17.23 4.75
CA ASP A 65 4.10 -16.15 5.06
C ASP A 65 4.40 -15.60 6.47
N PRO A 66 4.88 -14.34 6.61
CA PRO A 66 5.30 -13.80 7.90
C PRO A 66 4.14 -13.55 8.85
N CYS A 67 2.95 -13.21 8.33
CA CYS A 67 1.73 -13.03 9.10
C CYS A 67 0.78 -14.22 8.87
N GLY A 68 0.29 -14.83 9.96
CA GLY A 68 -0.71 -15.90 9.89
C GLY A 68 -2.16 -15.40 9.83
N THR A 69 -2.39 -14.10 10.05
CA THR A 69 -3.72 -13.47 10.07
C THR A 69 -4.53 -13.73 8.79
N PRO A 70 -3.96 -13.62 7.56
CA PRO A 70 -4.72 -13.87 6.33
C PRO A 70 -5.28 -15.28 6.24
N ALA A 71 -4.57 -16.28 6.78
CA ALA A 71 -5.07 -17.66 6.80
C ALA A 71 -6.26 -17.79 7.77
N PHE A 72 -6.20 -17.16 8.95
CA PHE A 72 -7.33 -17.13 9.88
C PHE A 72 -8.54 -16.38 9.31
N ASP A 73 -8.34 -15.23 8.67
CA ASP A 73 -9.39 -14.48 7.99
C ASP A 73 -10.05 -15.32 6.89
N ALA A 74 -9.25 -16.00 6.05
CA ALA A 74 -9.76 -16.89 5.01
C ALA A 74 -10.55 -18.07 5.60
N ALA A 75 -10.10 -18.64 6.72
CA ALA A 75 -10.86 -19.67 7.43
C ALA A 75 -12.19 -19.12 7.97
N PHE A 76 -12.18 -17.92 8.55
CA PHE A 76 -13.36 -17.28 9.14
C PHE A 76 -14.43 -16.95 8.10
N ALA A 77 -14.02 -16.41 6.93
CA ALA A 77 -14.90 -16.10 5.81
C ALA A 77 -15.66 -17.33 5.26
N LEU A 78 -15.13 -18.54 5.45
CA LEU A 78 -15.75 -19.78 4.98
C LEU A 78 -16.75 -20.37 5.99
N LEU A 79 -16.70 -19.99 7.26
CA LEU A 79 -17.57 -20.55 8.30
C LEU A 79 -19.07 -20.42 8.00
N PRO A 80 -19.58 -19.28 7.47
CA PRO A 80 -21.00 -19.14 7.13
C PRO A 80 -21.48 -20.10 6.04
N LEU A 81 -20.57 -20.73 5.29
CA LEU A 81 -20.88 -21.66 4.21
C LEU A 81 -21.02 -23.12 4.71
N LEU A 82 -20.64 -23.40 5.96
CA LEU A 82 -20.63 -24.75 6.53
C LEU A 82 -22.00 -25.15 7.06
N SER A 83 -22.32 -26.44 6.98
CA SER A 83 -23.45 -27.02 7.72
C SER A 83 -23.17 -27.04 9.23
N GLU A 84 -24.22 -27.16 10.05
CA GLU A 84 -24.09 -27.24 11.52
C GLU A 84 -23.15 -28.36 11.99
N SER A 85 -23.13 -29.49 11.28
CA SER A 85 -22.21 -30.60 11.59
C SER A 85 -20.77 -30.28 11.23
N GLU A 86 -20.53 -29.65 10.08
CA GLU A 86 -19.18 -29.27 9.64
C GLU A 86 -18.62 -28.16 10.52
N LEU A 87 -19.45 -27.19 10.90
CA LEU A 87 -19.08 -26.12 11.83
C LEU A 87 -18.65 -26.71 13.18
N ALA A 88 -19.38 -27.70 13.70
CA ALA A 88 -19.02 -28.37 14.95
C ALA A 88 -17.66 -29.09 14.89
N ASP A 89 -17.26 -29.57 13.70
CA ASP A 89 -15.98 -30.25 13.51
C ASP A 89 -14.80 -29.27 13.45
N VAL A 90 -14.99 -28.06 12.90
CA VAL A 90 -13.91 -27.06 12.75
C VAL A 90 -13.84 -26.02 13.86
N THR A 91 -14.95 -25.74 14.57
CA THR A 91 -15.00 -24.74 15.67
C THR A 91 -13.90 -24.94 16.72
N PRO A 92 -13.55 -26.18 17.14
CA PRO A 92 -12.47 -26.37 18.10
C PRO A 92 -11.09 -25.90 17.62
N LEU A 93 -10.88 -25.77 16.30
CA LEU A 93 -9.62 -25.28 15.72
C LEU A 93 -9.47 -23.76 15.83
N LEU A 94 -10.58 -23.04 16.00
CA LEU A 94 -10.60 -21.58 16.19
C LEU A 94 -10.39 -21.18 17.65
N ALA A 95 -10.23 -22.13 18.57
CA ALA A 95 -10.04 -21.82 19.96
C ALA A 95 -8.69 -21.13 20.19
N ARG A 96 -8.63 -20.28 21.23
CA ARG A 96 -7.37 -19.71 21.72
C ARG A 96 -6.30 -20.77 21.92
N PRO A 97 -5.00 -20.41 21.74
CA PRO A 97 -3.91 -21.33 21.92
C PRO A 97 -3.91 -22.03 23.27
N THR A 98 -3.66 -23.33 23.26
CA THR A 98 -3.30 -24.08 24.45
C THR A 98 -1.82 -24.40 24.40
N LEU A 99 -1.04 -23.81 25.31
CA LEU A 99 0.41 -24.00 25.33
C LEU A 99 0.78 -25.45 25.70
N SER A 100 1.82 -25.96 25.07
CA SER A 100 2.35 -27.34 25.23
C SER A 100 2.98 -27.64 26.61
N GLY A 101 3.05 -26.65 27.50
CA GLY A 101 3.52 -26.81 28.88
C GLY A 101 2.69 -26.00 29.88
N PRO A 102 3.04 -26.04 31.18
CA PRO A 102 2.33 -25.27 32.20
C PRO A 102 2.36 -23.78 31.89
N GLU A 103 1.18 -23.20 31.73
CA GLU A 103 1.01 -21.79 31.40
C GLU A 103 1.44 -20.87 32.55
N LEU A 104 2.17 -19.84 32.18
CA LEU A 104 2.58 -18.70 33.00
C LEU A 104 2.05 -17.44 32.33
N THR A 105 1.81 -16.40 33.13
CA THR A 105 1.35 -15.11 32.63
C THR A 105 2.26 -13.98 33.09
N TYR A 106 2.31 -12.92 32.28
CA TYR A 106 3.00 -11.67 32.58
C TYR A 106 2.13 -10.50 32.12
N ASP A 107 1.75 -9.63 33.06
CA ASP A 107 1.04 -8.39 32.72
C ASP A 107 2.08 -7.35 32.33
N THR A 108 1.88 -6.70 31.18
CA THR A 108 2.82 -5.71 30.67
C THR A 108 2.84 -4.45 31.57
N PRO A 109 3.99 -3.76 31.69
CA PRO A 109 4.09 -2.54 32.49
C PRO A 109 3.12 -1.42 32.09
N GLY A 110 2.78 -1.30 30.80
CA GLY A 110 1.77 -0.37 30.27
C GLY A 110 0.36 -0.69 30.78
N GLY A 111 0.10 -1.95 31.14
CA GLY A 111 -1.13 -2.38 31.79
C GLY A 111 -2.25 -2.78 30.83
N HIS A 112 -1.97 -2.81 29.53
CA HIS A 112 -2.92 -3.11 28.46
C HIS A 112 -2.94 -4.58 28.05
N PHE A 113 -1.82 -5.29 28.20
CA PHE A 113 -1.68 -6.67 27.72
C PHE A 113 -1.39 -7.68 28.82
N LYS A 114 -1.83 -8.92 28.56
CA LYS A 114 -1.46 -10.12 29.31
C LYS A 114 -0.74 -11.08 28.36
N ILE A 115 0.52 -11.36 28.66
CA ILE A 115 1.32 -12.31 27.89
C ILE A 115 1.21 -13.70 28.52
N HIS A 116 0.75 -14.67 27.73
CA HIS A 116 0.69 -16.10 28.04
C HIS A 116 1.90 -16.80 27.46
N TYR A 117 2.63 -17.56 28.29
CA TYR A 117 3.82 -18.28 27.84
C TYR A 117 4.08 -19.55 28.67
N THR A 118 4.96 -20.42 28.18
CA THR A 118 5.46 -21.57 28.92
C THR A 118 6.98 -21.63 28.84
N THR A 119 7.64 -22.25 29.82
CA THR A 119 9.10 -22.48 29.82
C THR A 119 9.46 -23.93 29.50
N SER A 120 8.50 -24.70 28.98
CA SER A 120 8.68 -26.12 28.65
C SER A 120 7.71 -26.56 27.56
N GLY A 121 8.02 -27.65 26.87
CA GLY A 121 7.26 -28.07 25.69
C GLY A 121 7.87 -27.50 24.41
N GLU A 122 7.08 -27.54 23.34
CA GLU A 122 7.44 -26.99 22.03
C GLU A 122 7.34 -25.46 22.01
N ASP A 123 6.41 -24.91 22.79
CA ASP A 123 6.15 -23.47 22.94
C ASP A 123 7.08 -22.80 23.97
N ALA A 124 8.11 -23.52 24.43
CA ALA A 124 8.99 -23.01 25.46
C ALA A 124 9.67 -21.71 25.01
N THR A 125 9.56 -20.67 25.84
CA THR A 125 10.30 -19.41 25.69
C THR A 125 11.03 -19.07 27.00
N ASN A 126 11.72 -17.93 27.00
CA ASN A 126 12.47 -17.42 28.15
C ASN A 126 11.96 -16.02 28.56
N THR A 127 12.25 -15.63 29.80
CA THR A 127 11.75 -14.36 30.34
C THR A 127 12.27 -13.12 29.62
N ALA A 128 13.48 -13.16 29.04
CA ALA A 128 13.99 -12.03 28.28
C ALA A 128 13.18 -11.82 26.99
N TRP A 129 12.76 -12.90 26.33
CA TRP A 129 11.88 -12.81 25.16
C TRP A 129 10.46 -12.34 25.51
N VAL A 130 9.92 -12.79 26.65
CA VAL A 130 8.64 -12.27 27.19
C VAL A 130 8.71 -10.75 27.41
N TYR A 131 9.81 -10.26 27.98
CA TYR A 131 9.98 -8.81 28.18
C TYR A 131 10.19 -8.07 26.86
N HIS A 132 10.87 -8.66 25.89
CA HIS A 132 11.05 -8.08 24.56
C HIS A 132 9.72 -7.87 23.84
N ILE A 133 8.86 -8.90 23.82
CA ILE A 133 7.51 -8.79 23.24
C ILE A 133 6.63 -7.85 24.08
N SER A 134 6.78 -7.82 25.40
CA SER A 134 6.08 -6.85 26.26
C SER A 134 6.43 -5.41 25.90
N ASP A 135 7.70 -5.11 25.66
CA ASP A 135 8.15 -3.76 25.30
C ASP A 135 7.58 -3.37 23.93
N GLY A 136 7.58 -4.30 22.97
CA GLY A 136 6.95 -4.09 21.65
C GLY A 136 5.46 -3.78 21.75
N MET A 137 4.70 -4.62 22.47
CA MET A 137 3.25 -4.43 22.63
C MET A 137 2.88 -3.13 23.36
N ASP A 138 3.60 -2.78 24.43
CA ASP A 138 3.34 -1.51 25.15
C ASP A 138 3.64 -0.28 24.28
N GLU A 139 4.69 -0.33 23.43
CA GLU A 139 5.00 0.75 22.48
C GLU A 139 3.92 0.82 21.36
N SER A 140 3.51 -0.32 20.81
CA SER A 140 2.42 -0.39 19.83
C SER A 140 1.14 0.26 20.36
N TRP A 141 0.75 -0.03 21.60
CA TRP A 141 -0.41 0.63 22.21
C TRP A 141 -0.22 2.14 22.37
N ALA A 142 0.94 2.56 22.91
CA ALA A 142 1.22 3.96 23.12
C ALA A 142 1.14 4.75 21.81
N THR A 143 1.70 4.22 20.72
CA THR A 143 1.66 4.89 19.42
C THR A 143 0.29 4.79 18.76
N GLU A 144 -0.24 3.58 18.57
CA GLU A 144 -1.46 3.35 17.77
C GLU A 144 -2.71 3.91 18.47
N VAL A 145 -2.86 3.65 19.77
CA VAL A 145 -4.06 4.07 20.51
C VAL A 145 -3.88 5.47 21.12
N ASP A 146 -2.79 5.71 21.86
CA ASP A 146 -2.67 6.97 22.62
C ASP A 146 -2.22 8.17 21.77
N GLU A 147 -1.36 7.97 20.76
CA GLU A 147 -0.83 9.05 19.90
C GLU A 147 -1.58 9.20 18.58
N MET A 148 -1.88 8.10 17.89
CA MET A 148 -2.57 8.09 16.59
C MET A 148 -4.10 8.03 16.71
N ASP A 149 -4.62 7.84 17.93
CA ASP A 149 -6.04 7.92 18.30
C ASP A 149 -6.90 6.81 17.65
N TRP A 150 -6.32 5.66 17.32
CA TRP A 150 -7.12 4.50 16.91
C TRP A 150 -7.95 3.96 18.08
N ASP A 151 -9.17 3.50 17.79
CA ASP A 151 -9.98 2.79 18.77
C ASP A 151 -9.23 1.56 19.30
N ALA A 152 -9.23 1.42 20.63
CA ALA A 152 -8.65 0.26 21.29
C ALA A 152 -9.42 -1.03 20.91
N PRO A 153 -8.75 -2.18 20.80
CA PRO A 153 -9.43 -3.43 20.49
C PRO A 153 -10.55 -3.77 21.49
N PRO A 154 -11.66 -4.37 21.04
CA PRO A 154 -12.79 -4.69 21.90
C PRO A 154 -12.42 -5.65 23.04
N SER A 155 -13.17 -5.54 24.13
CA SER A 155 -13.00 -6.43 25.29
C SER A 155 -13.50 -7.84 24.97
N ASP A 156 -12.68 -8.84 25.24
CA ASP A 156 -13.04 -10.27 25.15
C ASP A 156 -13.94 -10.80 26.29
N LEU A 157 -14.37 -9.91 27.19
CA LEU A 157 -15.22 -10.19 28.35
C LEU A 157 -14.55 -11.03 29.45
N GLY A 158 -13.23 -10.92 29.58
CA GLY A 158 -12.45 -11.56 30.63
C GLY A 158 -11.98 -12.97 30.25
N LEU A 159 -12.01 -13.30 28.96
CA LEU A 159 -11.30 -14.47 28.43
C LEU A 159 -9.79 -14.24 28.64
N GLY A 160 -8.97 -15.30 28.58
CA GLY A 160 -7.54 -15.20 28.94
C GLY A 160 -7.25 -14.94 30.43
N GLY A 161 -8.23 -14.51 31.22
CA GLY A 161 -8.22 -14.52 32.69
C GLY A 161 -8.39 -13.15 33.34
N ASP A 162 -8.31 -12.06 32.59
CA ASP A 162 -8.79 -10.72 32.99
C ASP A 162 -9.14 -9.89 31.75
N ASN A 163 -9.33 -8.57 31.87
CA ASN A 163 -9.75 -7.72 30.76
C ASN A 163 -8.57 -7.09 29.97
N LYS A 164 -7.33 -7.57 30.16
CA LYS A 164 -6.21 -7.12 29.33
C LYS A 164 -6.22 -7.88 28.01
N TYR A 165 -5.69 -7.27 26.96
CA TYR A 165 -5.59 -7.93 25.67
C TYR A 165 -4.59 -9.09 25.72
N ASP A 166 -4.98 -10.27 25.23
CA ASP A 166 -4.19 -11.48 25.38
C ASP A 166 -3.20 -11.69 24.22
N VAL A 167 -1.95 -11.95 24.60
CA VAL A 167 -0.84 -12.24 23.68
C VAL A 167 -0.22 -13.58 24.08
N TYR A 168 -0.20 -14.55 23.17
CA TYR A 168 0.39 -15.87 23.39
C TYR A 168 1.78 -15.96 22.78
N ILE A 169 2.77 -16.46 23.51
CA ILE A 169 4.09 -16.79 22.95
C ILE A 169 4.17 -18.30 22.73
N MET A 170 4.30 -18.73 21.47
CA MET A 170 4.24 -20.14 21.10
C MET A 170 5.07 -20.48 19.86
N ALA A 171 5.24 -21.77 19.58
CA ALA A 171 5.84 -22.21 18.32
C ALA A 171 4.82 -22.03 17.18
N LEU A 172 5.26 -21.42 16.07
CA LEU A 172 4.49 -21.22 14.84
C LEU A 172 5.22 -21.89 13.66
N ASP A 173 4.55 -22.01 12.50
CA ASP A 173 5.17 -22.51 11.28
C ASP A 173 6.48 -21.75 10.95
N PRO A 174 7.56 -22.41 10.52
CA PRO A 174 8.79 -21.73 10.14
C PRO A 174 8.57 -20.71 9.01
N GLY A 175 8.78 -19.44 9.32
CA GLY A 175 8.48 -18.33 8.42
C GLY A 175 7.43 -17.38 8.99
N THR A 176 6.48 -17.90 9.76
CA THR A 176 5.46 -17.10 10.43
C THR A 176 5.98 -16.55 11.76
N MET A 177 5.75 -15.25 11.95
CA MET A 177 6.25 -14.46 13.07
C MET A 177 5.15 -14.16 14.10
N GLY A 178 3.92 -13.98 13.63
CA GLY A 178 2.74 -13.78 14.46
C GLY A 178 1.45 -14.05 13.71
N TYR A 179 0.35 -13.98 14.44
CA TYR A 179 -0.99 -13.82 13.88
C TYR A 179 -1.91 -13.15 14.90
N CYS A 180 -2.92 -12.45 14.39
CA CYS A 180 -4.09 -12.02 15.13
C CYS A 180 -5.31 -12.86 14.69
N SER A 181 -6.19 -13.23 15.63
CA SER A 181 -7.39 -13.99 15.29
C SER A 181 -8.60 -13.54 16.09
N SER A 182 -9.70 -13.32 15.36
CA SER A 182 -11.05 -13.17 15.92
C SER A 182 -11.80 -14.51 16.00
N GLY A 183 -11.15 -15.61 15.61
CA GLY A 183 -11.73 -16.94 15.64
C GLY A 183 -12.07 -17.36 17.07
N GLY A 184 -13.32 -17.80 17.30
CA GLY A 184 -13.77 -18.27 18.61
C GLY A 184 -13.98 -17.19 19.66
N GLU A 185 -13.77 -15.92 19.30
CA GLU A 185 -13.93 -14.77 20.18
C GLU A 185 -15.36 -14.20 20.13
N PRO A 186 -15.82 -13.54 21.22
CA PRO A 186 -17.10 -12.86 21.21
C PRO A 186 -17.04 -11.57 20.37
N PRO A 187 -18.10 -11.22 19.63
CA PRO A 187 -18.28 -9.85 19.16
C PRO A 187 -18.50 -8.91 20.35
N ASP A 188 -18.29 -7.59 20.19
CA ASP A 188 -18.65 -6.67 21.26
C ASP A 188 -20.19 -6.61 21.36
N PRO A 189 -20.80 -7.01 22.49
CA PRO A 189 -22.25 -6.95 22.64
C PRO A 189 -22.80 -5.51 22.71
N SER A 190 -21.95 -4.49 22.73
CA SER A 190 -22.30 -3.10 22.97
C SER A 190 -22.33 -2.21 21.72
N THR A 191 -21.80 -2.66 20.59
CA THR A 191 -21.93 -1.97 19.30
C THR A 191 -22.92 -2.73 18.39
N PRO A 192 -23.54 -2.04 17.41
CA PRO A 192 -24.35 -2.69 16.38
C PRO A 192 -23.50 -3.28 15.24
N GLU A 193 -22.18 -3.10 15.28
CA GLU A 193 -21.25 -3.42 14.20
C GLU A 193 -20.72 -4.86 14.29
N ALA A 194 -19.99 -5.32 13.27
CA ALA A 194 -19.30 -6.61 13.30
C ALA A 194 -17.87 -6.44 13.84
N ASP A 195 -17.75 -5.75 14.98
CA ASP A 195 -16.53 -5.71 15.76
C ASP A 195 -16.34 -7.05 16.49
N TYR A 196 -15.09 -7.49 16.57
CA TYR A 196 -14.75 -8.73 17.26
C TYR A 196 -13.61 -8.49 18.23
N ALA A 197 -13.75 -9.05 19.42
CA ALA A 197 -12.58 -9.31 20.24
C ALA A 197 -11.63 -10.24 19.47
N SER A 198 -10.37 -10.14 19.80
CA SER A 198 -9.31 -10.90 19.15
C SER A 198 -8.23 -11.28 20.17
N HIS A 199 -7.33 -12.17 19.77
CA HIS A 199 -6.10 -12.44 20.49
C HIS A 199 -4.93 -12.48 19.50
N ILE A 200 -3.73 -12.25 20.02
CA ILE A 200 -2.49 -12.34 19.23
C ILE A 200 -1.69 -13.56 19.67
N ALA A 201 -1.05 -14.23 18.73
CA ALA A 201 0.04 -15.16 19.02
C ALA A 201 1.34 -14.69 18.34
N MET A 202 2.43 -14.73 19.08
CA MET A 202 3.77 -14.32 18.67
C MET A 202 4.71 -15.52 18.70
N SER A 203 5.64 -15.56 17.75
CA SER A 203 6.62 -16.64 17.67
C SER A 203 7.57 -16.67 18.87
N ASN A 204 7.83 -17.86 19.40
CA ASN A 204 8.89 -18.11 20.38
C ASN A 204 10.30 -18.16 19.75
N ASN A 205 10.42 -18.00 18.44
CA ASN A 205 11.69 -18.12 17.72
C ASN A 205 12.50 -16.80 17.74
N GLU A 206 13.44 -16.72 18.69
CA GLU A 206 14.35 -15.58 18.86
C GLU A 206 15.28 -15.33 17.65
N SER A 207 15.36 -16.24 16.67
CA SER A 207 16.27 -16.09 15.53
C SER A 207 15.83 -15.08 14.47
N TYR A 208 14.57 -14.63 14.50
CA TYR A 208 14.09 -13.57 13.60
C TYR A 208 14.72 -12.21 13.90
N GLY A 209 15.24 -12.01 15.11
CA GLY A 209 15.91 -10.78 15.51
C GLY A 209 15.02 -9.85 16.35
N SER A 210 15.69 -8.98 17.09
CA SER A 210 15.08 -8.05 18.05
C SER A 210 14.12 -7.07 17.37
N ASP A 211 14.66 -6.28 16.44
CA ASP A 211 13.93 -5.18 15.81
C ASP A 211 12.75 -5.69 14.98
N GLN A 212 12.97 -6.77 14.22
CA GLN A 212 11.93 -7.41 13.43
C GLN A 212 10.75 -7.90 14.29
N MET A 213 11.00 -8.44 15.49
CA MET A 213 9.93 -8.89 16.39
C MET A 213 9.17 -7.71 17.04
N LEU A 214 9.83 -6.57 17.28
CA LEU A 214 9.15 -5.36 17.76
C LEU A 214 8.17 -4.83 16.71
N GLU A 215 8.61 -4.76 15.44
CA GLU A 215 7.73 -4.41 14.32
C GLU A 215 6.58 -5.41 14.13
N THR A 216 6.83 -6.71 14.32
CA THR A 216 5.73 -7.70 14.30
C THR A 216 4.72 -7.44 15.43
N CYS A 217 5.12 -6.91 16.59
CA CYS A 217 4.16 -6.57 17.64
C CYS A 217 3.17 -5.49 17.16
N SER A 218 3.63 -4.40 16.54
CA SER A 218 2.74 -3.37 15.97
C SER A 218 1.94 -3.89 14.78
N HIS A 219 2.52 -4.77 13.97
CA HIS A 219 1.80 -5.39 12.85
C HIS A 219 0.60 -6.22 13.33
N GLU A 220 0.81 -7.12 14.29
CA GLU A 220 -0.28 -7.96 14.81
C GLU A 220 -1.26 -7.18 15.69
N PHE A 221 -0.78 -6.14 16.39
CA PHE A 221 -1.65 -5.25 17.15
C PHE A 221 -2.55 -4.41 16.24
N GLN A 222 -2.04 -3.95 15.11
CA GLN A 222 -2.87 -3.27 14.11
C GLN A 222 -3.99 -4.17 13.58
N HIS A 223 -3.77 -5.47 13.44
CA HIS A 223 -4.85 -6.41 13.11
C HIS A 223 -5.91 -6.52 14.22
N ALA A 224 -5.52 -6.43 15.49
CA ALA A 224 -6.45 -6.40 16.61
C ALA A 224 -7.35 -5.15 16.58
N ILE A 225 -6.76 -4.00 16.25
CA ILE A 225 -7.48 -2.74 16.05
C ILE A 225 -8.45 -2.88 14.87
N GLN A 226 -7.99 -3.37 13.72
CA GLN A 226 -8.82 -3.57 12.52
C GLN A 226 -10.01 -4.50 12.77
N ALA A 227 -9.81 -5.57 13.54
CA ALA A 227 -10.89 -6.47 13.96
C ALA A 227 -11.95 -5.76 14.83
N GLY A 228 -11.54 -4.71 15.55
CA GLY A 228 -12.43 -3.84 16.31
C GLY A 228 -13.26 -2.87 15.47
N TYR A 229 -12.84 -2.56 14.23
CA TYR A 229 -13.64 -1.76 13.30
C TYR A 229 -14.60 -2.64 12.48
N GLU A 230 -14.05 -3.62 11.75
CA GLU A 230 -14.83 -4.57 10.95
C GLU A 230 -13.96 -5.78 10.62
N ALA A 231 -14.20 -6.89 11.33
CA ALA A 231 -13.39 -8.11 11.17
C ALA A 231 -13.56 -8.77 9.79
N ALA A 232 -14.67 -8.52 9.09
CA ALA A 232 -14.96 -9.14 7.79
C ALA A 232 -14.20 -8.50 6.61
N GLU A 233 -13.52 -7.37 6.80
CA GLU A 233 -12.78 -6.72 5.73
C GLU A 233 -11.69 -7.61 5.11
N PRO A 234 -11.40 -7.48 3.81
CA PRO A 234 -10.48 -8.35 3.11
C PRO A 234 -9.03 -8.11 3.55
N SER A 235 -8.25 -9.19 3.63
CA SER A 235 -6.90 -9.14 4.19
C SER A 235 -5.91 -8.28 3.40
N TRP A 236 -6.13 -8.02 2.10
CA TRP A 236 -5.21 -7.20 1.31
C TRP A 236 -4.96 -5.84 1.99
N PHE A 237 -6.01 -5.08 2.34
CA PHE A 237 -5.81 -3.76 2.94
C PHE A 237 -5.43 -3.82 4.42
N LYS A 238 -5.86 -4.87 5.15
CA LYS A 238 -5.40 -5.14 6.51
C LYS A 238 -3.87 -5.21 6.57
N GLU A 239 -3.29 -5.99 5.68
CA GLU A 239 -1.86 -6.24 5.59
C GLU A 239 -1.07 -5.02 5.08
N ASN A 240 -1.62 -4.29 4.10
CA ASN A 240 -1.09 -3.00 3.68
C ASN A 240 -0.91 -2.07 4.90
N CYS A 241 -1.98 -1.92 5.69
CA CYS A 241 -2.00 -1.06 6.87
C CYS A 241 -1.10 -1.58 7.98
N ALA A 242 -1.05 -2.90 8.21
CA ALA A 242 -0.22 -3.49 9.25
C ALA A 242 1.29 -3.34 8.94
N VAL A 243 1.69 -3.41 7.67
CA VAL A 243 3.07 -3.09 7.25
C VAL A 243 3.36 -1.59 7.32
N TRP A 244 2.42 -0.74 6.92
CA TRP A 244 2.54 0.71 7.11
C TRP A 244 2.69 1.09 8.58
N MET A 245 1.94 0.45 9.48
CA MET A 245 2.01 0.71 10.92
C MET A 245 3.39 0.38 11.52
N GLN A 246 4.12 -0.60 10.96
CA GLN A 246 5.51 -0.84 11.38
C GLN A 246 6.39 0.40 11.19
N ASN A 247 6.17 1.18 10.13
CA ASN A 247 6.90 2.42 9.88
C ASN A 247 6.44 3.56 10.81
N GLU A 248 5.15 3.61 11.14
CA GLU A 248 4.61 4.65 12.03
C GLU A 248 5.09 4.46 13.49
N VAL A 249 5.23 3.21 13.94
CA VAL A 249 5.71 2.89 15.28
C VAL A 249 7.24 2.87 15.36
N TRP A 250 7.94 2.45 14.29
CA TRP A 250 9.38 2.18 14.33
C TRP A 250 10.17 2.86 13.20
N THR A 251 11.36 3.37 13.53
CA THR A 251 12.25 4.06 12.57
C THR A 251 13.23 3.12 11.84
N THR A 252 12.98 1.82 11.85
CA THR A 252 13.87 0.75 11.36
C THR A 252 13.78 0.55 9.85
N ASN A 253 12.65 0.94 9.23
CA ASN A 253 12.40 0.87 7.79
C ASN A 253 12.46 -0.54 7.18
N HIS A 254 12.24 -1.62 7.94
CA HIS A 254 12.29 -2.97 7.36
C HIS A 254 11.16 -3.24 6.37
N TYR A 255 10.04 -2.50 6.45
CA TYR A 255 8.98 -2.57 5.44
C TYR A 255 9.52 -2.42 4.00
N ALA A 256 10.61 -1.66 3.81
CA ALA A 256 11.20 -1.43 2.50
C ALA A 256 11.77 -2.71 1.87
N ASP A 257 12.05 -3.75 2.66
CA ASP A 257 12.52 -5.05 2.15
C ASP A 257 11.46 -5.72 1.25
N TYR A 258 10.16 -5.51 1.54
CA TYR A 258 9.05 -5.97 0.68
C TYR A 258 9.04 -5.26 -0.68
N LEU A 259 9.68 -4.10 -0.80
CA LEU A 259 9.75 -3.31 -2.02
C LEU A 259 11.01 -3.61 -2.85
N HIS A 260 12.01 -4.29 -2.27
CA HIS A 260 13.27 -4.62 -2.96
C HIS A 260 13.16 -5.81 -3.90
N THR A 261 12.36 -6.81 -3.53
CA THR A 261 12.19 -8.06 -4.27
C THR A 261 10.77 -8.61 -4.12
N GLY A 262 10.48 -9.79 -4.68
CA GLY A 262 9.19 -10.45 -4.52
C GLY A 262 8.08 -9.85 -5.38
N GLU A 263 6.85 -10.07 -4.92
CA GLU A 263 5.64 -9.50 -5.50
C GLU A 263 5.31 -8.23 -4.74
N ASN A 264 5.26 -7.10 -5.45
CA ASN A 264 4.98 -5.79 -4.86
C ASN A 264 4.49 -4.81 -5.91
N CYS A 265 3.94 -3.67 -5.47
CA CYS A 265 3.31 -2.69 -6.34
C CYS A 265 4.28 -1.99 -7.31
N LEU A 266 5.60 -2.08 -7.10
CA LEU A 266 6.62 -1.46 -7.97
C LEU A 266 7.17 -2.45 -9.00
N TYR A 267 7.28 -3.74 -8.65
CA TYR A 267 7.85 -4.80 -9.48
C TYR A 267 6.79 -5.63 -10.24
N ARG A 268 5.54 -5.56 -9.78
CA ARG A 268 4.33 -6.12 -10.41
C ARG A 268 3.26 -5.03 -10.59
N PRO A 269 3.55 -3.91 -11.26
CA PRO A 269 2.58 -2.81 -11.36
C PRO A 269 1.29 -3.19 -12.09
N TRP A 270 1.30 -4.26 -12.90
CA TRP A 270 0.15 -4.76 -13.62
C TRP A 270 -0.79 -5.65 -12.78
N PHE A 271 -0.45 -5.94 -11.53
CA PHE A 271 -1.33 -6.68 -10.62
C PHE A 271 -2.43 -5.76 -10.06
N ASP A 272 -3.54 -6.37 -9.64
CA ASP A 272 -4.57 -5.70 -8.86
C ASP A 272 -3.96 -5.11 -7.58
N ILE A 273 -4.38 -3.91 -7.17
CA ILE A 273 -4.03 -3.37 -5.86
C ILE A 273 -4.52 -4.26 -4.70
N ARG A 274 -5.56 -5.06 -4.96
CA ARG A 274 -6.18 -6.02 -4.04
C ARG A 274 -5.54 -7.41 -4.08
N SER A 275 -4.46 -7.62 -4.84
CA SER A 275 -3.78 -8.91 -4.89
C SER A 275 -3.28 -9.31 -3.49
N GLY A 276 -3.44 -10.60 -3.15
CA GLY A 276 -3.13 -11.15 -1.83
C GLY A 276 -1.68 -11.66 -1.68
N ALA A 277 -1.47 -12.52 -0.69
CA ALA A 277 -0.19 -13.14 -0.33
C ALA A 277 0.97 -12.13 -0.30
N MET A 278 2.12 -12.42 -0.91
CA MET A 278 3.30 -11.56 -0.76
C MET A 278 3.09 -10.14 -1.31
N TYR A 279 2.17 -9.95 -2.25
CA TYR A 279 1.88 -8.64 -2.84
C TYR A 279 1.31 -7.65 -1.83
N HIS A 280 0.44 -8.08 -0.90
CA HIS A 280 -0.21 -7.15 0.03
C HIS A 280 0.77 -6.46 0.99
N TYR A 281 1.89 -7.11 1.31
CA TYR A 281 2.94 -6.51 2.14
C TYR A 281 3.71 -5.45 1.34
N GLY A 282 4.06 -5.82 0.10
CA GLY A 282 4.70 -4.96 -0.89
C GLY A 282 3.77 -3.90 -1.51
N ALA A 283 2.52 -3.82 -1.06
CA ALA A 283 1.55 -2.82 -1.47
C ALA A 283 1.38 -1.69 -0.43
N SER A 284 2.01 -1.80 0.75
CA SER A 284 2.05 -0.77 1.81
C SER A 284 2.33 0.68 1.38
N PRO A 285 2.94 0.98 0.21
CA PRO A 285 2.94 2.34 -0.31
C PRO A 285 1.54 2.93 -0.59
N TRP A 286 0.46 2.14 -0.60
CA TRP A 286 -0.91 2.64 -0.78
C TRP A 286 -1.42 3.47 0.42
N PRO A 287 -1.45 2.98 1.67
CA PRO A 287 -1.76 3.84 2.82
C PRO A 287 -0.77 5.01 2.99
N MET A 288 0.53 4.82 2.67
CA MET A 288 1.52 5.91 2.65
C MET A 288 1.16 7.01 1.63
N TYR A 289 0.65 6.62 0.46
CA TYR A 289 0.14 7.58 -0.52
C TYR A 289 -1.05 8.36 0.03
N MET A 290 -2.01 7.69 0.70
CA MET A 290 -3.15 8.39 1.31
C MET A 290 -2.69 9.41 2.35
N GLU A 291 -1.76 9.02 3.23
CA GLU A 291 -1.16 9.88 4.24
C GLU A 291 -0.54 11.13 3.61
N VAL A 292 0.29 10.98 2.58
CA VAL A 292 0.91 12.10 1.86
C VAL A 292 -0.14 12.97 1.18
N ARG A 293 -1.16 12.35 0.56
CA ARG A 293 -2.18 13.04 -0.20
C ARG A 293 -3.07 13.89 0.70
N CYS A 294 -3.42 13.36 1.87
CA CYS A 294 -4.36 13.96 2.80
C CYS A 294 -3.66 14.62 4.00
N GLY A 295 -2.33 14.67 4.00
CA GLY A 295 -1.52 15.46 4.93
C GLY A 295 -1.38 14.89 6.34
N GLY A 296 -1.73 13.62 6.55
CA GLY A 296 -1.63 12.97 7.85
C GLY A 296 -2.16 11.54 7.86
N GLN A 297 -1.71 10.77 8.85
CA GLN A 297 -2.01 9.34 9.03
C GLN A 297 -3.50 9.07 9.29
N GLU A 298 -4.22 10.06 9.81
CA GLU A 298 -5.62 9.96 10.22
C GLU A 298 -6.56 9.56 9.07
N VAL A 299 -6.18 9.82 7.81
CA VAL A 299 -6.95 9.40 6.64
C VAL A 299 -7.05 7.87 6.55
N VAL A 300 -6.02 7.13 6.96
CA VAL A 300 -6.06 5.67 6.94
C VAL A 300 -7.07 5.19 7.97
N ARG A 301 -7.09 5.79 9.17
CA ARG A 301 -8.12 5.53 10.19
C ARG A 301 -9.52 5.91 9.70
N GLU A 302 -9.68 7.02 8.97
CA GLU A 302 -10.97 7.43 8.39
C GLU A 302 -11.53 6.35 7.44
N VAL A 303 -10.69 5.64 6.67
CA VAL A 303 -11.14 4.48 5.88
C VAL A 303 -11.76 3.42 6.77
N TRP A 304 -11.12 3.08 7.88
CA TRP A 304 -11.63 2.06 8.82
C TRP A 304 -12.88 2.50 9.58
N GLU A 305 -12.98 3.78 9.94
CA GLU A 305 -14.21 4.38 10.48
C GLU A 305 -15.37 4.28 9.47
N ASN A 306 -15.10 4.48 8.18
CA ASN A 306 -16.08 4.31 7.11
C ASN A 306 -16.44 2.83 6.87
N CYS A 307 -15.51 1.89 7.07
CA CYS A 307 -15.82 0.45 7.07
C CYS A 307 -16.78 0.11 8.23
N ALA A 308 -16.42 0.49 9.46
CA ALA A 308 -17.20 0.22 10.66
C ALA A 308 -18.62 0.83 10.62
N ALA A 309 -18.87 1.84 9.79
CA ALA A 309 -20.20 2.43 9.62
C ALA A 309 -21.19 1.53 8.83
N VAL A 310 -20.72 0.45 8.21
CA VAL A 310 -21.51 -0.47 7.39
C VAL A 310 -21.15 -1.91 7.74
N VAL A 311 -22.09 -2.65 8.34
CA VAL A 311 -21.89 -4.06 8.67
C VAL A 311 -21.57 -4.90 7.42
N GLY A 312 -20.40 -5.55 7.47
CA GLY A 312 -19.88 -6.46 6.46
C GLY A 312 -18.99 -5.77 5.43
N ALA A 313 -18.04 -6.54 4.89
CA ALA A 313 -16.96 -6.03 4.03
C ALA A 313 -17.41 -5.02 2.96
N ASN A 314 -16.91 -3.80 3.06
CA ASN A 314 -17.17 -2.69 2.15
C ASN A 314 -15.92 -1.84 1.84
N MET A 315 -14.71 -2.37 2.05
CA MET A 315 -13.43 -1.66 1.90
C MET A 315 -13.33 -0.66 0.73
N LEU A 316 -13.70 -1.06 -0.49
CA LEU A 316 -13.60 -0.15 -1.65
C LEU A 316 -14.57 1.02 -1.57
N ASP A 317 -15.78 0.81 -1.07
CA ASP A 317 -16.77 1.87 -0.88
C ASP A 317 -16.32 2.82 0.26
N ALA A 318 -15.66 2.28 1.29
CA ALA A 318 -15.09 3.08 2.38
C ALA A 318 -13.91 3.94 1.90
N ILE A 319 -13.03 3.39 1.05
CA ILE A 319 -11.95 4.15 0.39
C ILE A 319 -12.54 5.24 -0.52
N GLU A 320 -13.55 4.93 -1.34
CA GLU A 320 -14.24 5.92 -2.18
C GLU A 320 -14.82 7.05 -1.33
N THR A 321 -15.56 6.72 -0.27
CA THR A 321 -16.16 7.71 0.65
C THR A 321 -15.08 8.62 1.26
N THR A 322 -13.95 8.03 1.66
CA THR A 322 -12.82 8.78 2.21
C THR A 322 -12.24 9.72 1.15
N ALA A 323 -11.99 9.24 -0.07
CA ALA A 323 -11.50 10.08 -1.16
C ALA A 323 -12.45 11.27 -1.44
N GLU A 324 -13.77 11.03 -1.47
CA GLU A 324 -14.79 12.07 -1.67
C GLU A 324 -14.75 13.14 -0.58
N ASN A 325 -14.52 12.76 0.68
CA ASN A 325 -14.35 13.70 1.80
C ASN A 325 -13.11 14.61 1.62
N HIS A 326 -12.08 14.10 0.95
CA HIS A 326 -10.84 14.83 0.60
C HIS A 326 -10.89 15.46 -0.81
N GLY A 327 -12.07 15.50 -1.42
CA GLY A 327 -12.36 16.24 -2.66
C GLY A 327 -11.90 15.55 -3.94
N MET A 328 -11.59 14.26 -3.88
CA MET A 328 -11.21 13.42 -5.02
C MET A 328 -12.11 12.16 -5.07
N THR A 329 -11.86 11.28 -6.01
CA THR A 329 -12.45 9.95 -6.09
C THR A 329 -11.36 8.88 -5.90
N PHE A 330 -11.75 7.65 -5.59
CA PHE A 330 -10.82 6.50 -5.57
C PHE A 330 -10.07 6.37 -6.90
N LEU A 331 -10.74 6.65 -8.02
CA LEU A 331 -10.14 6.58 -9.35
C LEU A 331 -9.08 7.65 -9.56
N GLU A 332 -9.33 8.89 -9.13
CA GLU A 332 -8.33 9.96 -9.18
C GLU A 332 -7.14 9.64 -8.26
N TRP A 333 -7.39 9.12 -7.05
CA TRP A 333 -6.32 8.61 -6.19
C TRP A 333 -5.50 7.50 -6.84
N LEU A 334 -6.15 6.58 -7.54
CA LEU A 334 -5.50 5.47 -8.19
C LEU A 334 -4.64 5.93 -9.39
N ALA A 335 -5.08 6.94 -10.13
CA ALA A 335 -4.30 7.57 -11.20
C ALA A 335 -3.09 8.34 -10.65
N GLU A 336 -3.31 9.10 -9.58
CA GLU A 336 -2.29 9.86 -8.89
C GLU A 336 -1.23 8.93 -8.27
N TYR A 337 -1.66 7.86 -7.63
CA TYR A 337 -0.78 6.81 -7.09
C TYR A 337 0.07 6.13 -8.16
N THR A 338 -0.45 5.96 -9.38
CA THR A 338 0.36 5.50 -10.52
C THR A 338 1.43 6.51 -10.93
N CYS A 339 1.14 7.81 -10.83
CA CYS A 339 2.16 8.83 -11.04
C CYS A 339 3.16 8.88 -9.88
N TRP A 340 2.67 8.77 -8.64
CA TRP A 340 3.45 8.79 -7.41
C TRP A 340 4.50 7.68 -7.36
N ARG A 341 4.10 6.43 -7.65
CA ARG A 341 5.00 5.27 -7.71
C ARG A 341 6.11 5.40 -8.74
N TRP A 342 5.97 6.28 -9.74
CA TRP A 342 7.05 6.56 -10.69
C TRP A 342 8.24 7.24 -10.03
N PHE A 343 7.99 8.15 -9.08
CA PHE A 343 8.99 8.95 -8.37
C PHE A 343 9.52 8.20 -7.14
N THR A 344 10.04 6.99 -7.35
CA THR A 344 10.54 6.11 -6.28
C THR A 344 11.93 5.58 -6.59
N GLY A 345 12.65 5.11 -5.56
CA GLY A 345 14.01 4.61 -5.68
C GLY A 345 14.94 5.66 -6.28
N ASN A 346 15.59 5.34 -7.41
CA ASN A 346 16.48 6.27 -8.10
C ASN A 346 15.78 7.47 -8.77
N ARG A 347 14.45 7.49 -8.78
CA ARG A 347 13.61 8.59 -9.31
C ARG A 347 12.90 9.36 -8.20
N ALA A 348 13.14 9.03 -6.94
CA ALA A 348 12.57 9.77 -5.82
C ALA A 348 13.04 11.23 -5.84
N ASP A 349 12.10 12.14 -5.61
CA ASP A 349 12.34 13.57 -5.52
C ASP A 349 11.50 14.23 -4.42
N ASN A 350 11.76 15.51 -4.19
CA ASN A 350 11.08 16.30 -3.17
C ASN A 350 10.06 17.28 -3.78
N GLU A 351 9.68 17.11 -5.04
CA GLU A 351 8.88 18.08 -5.79
C GLU A 351 7.47 17.58 -6.06
N HIS A 352 7.32 16.37 -6.60
CA HIS A 352 6.03 15.84 -7.03
C HIS A 352 5.22 15.36 -5.84
N TYR A 353 5.78 14.39 -5.11
CA TYR A 353 5.14 13.80 -3.96
C TYR A 353 6.20 13.25 -3.01
N LEU A 354 6.39 13.92 -1.87
CA LEU A 354 7.40 13.48 -0.91
C LEU A 354 6.82 12.43 0.02
N TYR A 355 7.46 11.28 0.01
CA TYR A 355 7.60 10.41 1.16
C TYR A 355 9.09 10.24 1.39
N GLU A 356 9.60 10.58 2.58
CA GLU A 356 11.05 10.72 2.84
C GLU A 356 11.82 9.44 2.48
N GLU A 357 11.21 8.30 2.78
CA GLU A 357 11.76 6.97 2.55
C GLU A 357 11.55 6.43 1.13
N SER A 358 10.83 7.12 0.25
CA SER A 358 10.58 6.67 -1.14
C SER A 358 11.86 6.38 -1.93
N SER A 359 12.96 7.02 -1.56
CA SER A 359 14.30 6.79 -2.12
C SER A 359 14.89 5.40 -1.77
N LEU A 360 14.40 4.76 -0.70
CA LEU A 360 14.77 3.41 -0.29
C LEU A 360 14.12 2.33 -1.15
N TRP A 361 13.06 2.67 -1.89
CA TRP A 361 12.24 1.72 -2.64
C TRP A 361 12.89 1.36 -3.97
N THR A 362 13.97 0.59 -3.90
CA THR A 362 14.76 0.17 -5.07
C THR A 362 14.22 -1.15 -5.64
N PRO A 363 14.21 -1.36 -6.97
CA PRO A 363 14.74 -0.50 -8.02
C PRO A 363 13.80 0.65 -8.46
N GLY A 364 12.61 0.77 -7.84
CA GLY A 364 11.54 1.68 -8.24
C GLY A 364 10.60 1.06 -9.27
N ALA A 365 9.69 1.87 -9.82
CA ALA A 365 8.69 1.43 -10.81
C ALA A 365 9.32 0.66 -12.00
N TYR A 366 8.92 -0.61 -12.13
CA TYR A 366 9.34 -1.53 -13.17
C TYR A 366 8.72 -1.20 -14.53
N ILE A 367 9.49 -1.46 -15.59
CA ILE A 367 9.06 -1.23 -16.98
C ILE A 367 9.44 -2.47 -17.78
N PHE A 368 8.50 -3.02 -18.54
CA PHE A 368 8.80 -4.11 -19.46
C PHE A 368 9.86 -3.70 -20.49
N SER A 369 10.75 -4.63 -20.85
CA SER A 369 11.80 -4.34 -21.84
C SER A 369 11.22 -3.93 -23.20
N TYR A 370 10.05 -4.46 -23.57
CA TYR A 370 9.36 -4.12 -24.82
C TYR A 370 8.58 -2.79 -24.76
N HIS A 371 8.41 -2.22 -23.56
CA HIS A 371 7.84 -0.90 -23.32
C HIS A 371 8.93 0.20 -23.18
N ASN A 372 10.19 -0.12 -23.46
CA ASN A 372 11.28 0.85 -23.57
C ASN A 372 11.53 1.24 -25.03
N VAL A 373 11.00 2.41 -25.44
CA VAL A 373 10.99 2.88 -26.83
C VAL A 373 12.10 3.90 -27.06
N ASN A 374 13.01 3.59 -27.99
CA ASN A 374 14.13 4.48 -28.36
C ASN A 374 14.02 5.07 -29.77
N THR A 375 13.10 4.57 -30.60
CA THR A 375 12.92 5.00 -31.99
C THR A 375 11.44 5.06 -32.35
N LEU A 376 11.04 6.11 -33.06
CA LEU A 376 9.68 6.35 -33.54
C LEU A 376 9.62 6.28 -35.09
N PRO A 377 8.49 5.86 -35.68
CA PRO A 377 7.25 5.45 -35.01
C PRO A 377 7.38 4.10 -34.29
N TRP A 378 6.53 3.89 -33.29
CA TRP A 378 6.46 2.66 -32.50
C TRP A 378 5.01 2.25 -32.31
N SER A 379 4.77 0.94 -32.19
CA SER A 379 3.48 0.36 -31.80
C SER A 379 3.73 -0.83 -30.88
N GLY A 380 2.84 -1.03 -29.92
CA GLY A 380 2.86 -2.17 -29.00
C GLY A 380 1.57 -2.26 -28.20
N ASP A 381 1.50 -3.28 -27.37
CA ASP A 381 0.32 -3.71 -26.62
C ASP A 381 0.72 -4.12 -25.19
N GLU A 382 -0.18 -4.77 -24.46
CA GLU A 382 0.06 -5.31 -23.12
C GLU A 382 1.13 -6.42 -23.07
N GLY A 383 1.40 -7.10 -24.18
CA GLY A 383 2.28 -8.25 -24.25
C GLY A 383 1.71 -9.48 -23.53
N VAL A 384 2.50 -10.13 -22.69
CA VAL A 384 2.14 -11.41 -22.03
C VAL A 384 1.49 -11.20 -20.66
N TYR A 385 1.57 -9.99 -20.11
CA TYR A 385 1.10 -9.62 -18.79
C TYR A 385 0.10 -8.48 -18.92
N PRO A 386 -1.17 -8.73 -19.25
CA PRO A 386 -2.19 -7.69 -19.23
C PRO A 386 -2.31 -7.07 -17.83
N PRO A 387 -2.63 -5.77 -17.70
CA PRO A 387 -3.06 -5.20 -16.43
C PRO A 387 -4.31 -5.96 -15.94
N ASP A 388 -4.26 -6.46 -14.72
CA ASP A 388 -5.41 -7.03 -14.04
C ASP A 388 -6.15 -5.90 -13.32
N THR A 389 -7.47 -5.82 -13.48
CA THR A 389 -8.37 -4.89 -12.75
C THR A 389 -7.88 -3.44 -12.60
N TYR A 390 -7.17 -3.11 -11.53
CA TYR A 390 -6.63 -1.77 -11.20
C TYR A 390 -5.13 -1.60 -11.49
N GLY A 391 -4.51 -2.61 -12.10
CA GLY A 391 -3.11 -2.65 -12.47
C GLY A 391 -2.75 -1.68 -13.60
N ASN A 392 -1.46 -1.40 -13.74
CA ASN A 392 -0.92 -0.44 -14.69
C ASN A 392 0.34 -0.92 -15.43
N HIS A 393 0.55 -0.33 -16.60
CA HIS A 393 1.79 -0.37 -17.36
C HIS A 393 2.37 1.02 -17.53
N TRP A 394 3.71 1.11 -17.55
CA TRP A 394 4.44 2.28 -18.03
C TRP A 394 5.15 1.99 -19.35
N ILE A 395 5.05 2.91 -20.30
CA ILE A 395 5.69 2.87 -21.61
C ILE A 395 6.58 4.09 -21.77
N ARG A 396 7.90 3.88 -21.67
CA ARG A 396 8.89 4.95 -21.68
C ARG A 396 9.43 5.20 -23.08
N VAL A 397 9.18 6.41 -23.60
CA VAL A 397 9.65 6.87 -24.91
C VAL A 397 10.79 7.88 -24.72
N ASN A 398 11.98 7.58 -25.24
CA ASN A 398 13.09 8.55 -25.29
C ASN A 398 12.82 9.61 -26.36
N VAL A 399 12.68 10.87 -25.94
CA VAL A 399 12.30 11.98 -26.84
C VAL A 399 13.45 12.92 -27.17
N THR A 400 14.63 12.73 -26.58
CA THR A 400 15.82 13.62 -26.73
C THR A 400 16.27 13.86 -28.18
N SER A 401 16.02 12.90 -29.08
CA SER A 401 16.42 12.98 -30.48
C SER A 401 15.36 13.61 -31.41
N TYR A 402 14.21 14.01 -30.86
CA TYR A 402 13.08 14.55 -31.62
C TYR A 402 12.90 16.04 -31.33
N GLN A 403 12.56 16.80 -32.38
CA GLN A 403 12.37 18.25 -32.31
C GLN A 403 11.05 18.59 -32.98
N GLY A 404 9.96 18.47 -32.22
CA GLY A 404 8.61 18.64 -32.73
C GLY A 404 7.58 18.03 -31.79
N TRP A 405 6.64 17.29 -32.35
CA TRP A 405 5.55 16.67 -31.60
C TRP A 405 5.58 15.16 -31.77
N ILE A 406 5.33 14.45 -30.66
CA ILE A 406 4.90 13.06 -30.71
C ILE A 406 3.39 12.99 -30.46
N THR A 407 2.76 11.98 -31.03
CA THR A 407 1.34 11.67 -30.78
C THR A 407 1.23 10.21 -30.41
N ALA A 408 0.74 9.93 -29.21
CA ALA A 408 0.35 8.62 -28.74
C ALA A 408 -1.14 8.41 -28.99
N ALA A 409 -1.49 7.33 -29.66
CA ALA A 409 -2.85 6.90 -29.95
C ALA A 409 -3.11 5.59 -29.20
N PHE A 410 -4.00 5.66 -28.21
CA PHE A 410 -4.40 4.57 -27.33
C PHE A 410 -5.78 4.06 -27.70
N ASP A 411 -5.90 2.74 -27.82
CA ASP A 411 -7.16 2.03 -28.09
C ASP A 411 -7.30 0.87 -27.10
N GLY A 412 -8.12 1.07 -26.07
CA GLY A 412 -8.38 0.08 -25.03
C GLY A 412 -9.50 -0.88 -25.45
N ARG A 413 -9.67 -1.95 -24.69
CA ARG A 413 -10.78 -2.88 -24.85
C ARG A 413 -12.14 -2.15 -24.79
N ASP A 414 -12.98 -2.36 -25.81
CA ASP A 414 -14.36 -1.82 -25.86
C ASP A 414 -15.15 -2.12 -24.57
N ASN A 415 -15.96 -1.16 -24.12
CA ASN A 415 -16.80 -1.24 -22.90
C ASN A 415 -16.02 -1.42 -21.59
N MET A 416 -14.73 -1.11 -21.57
CA MET A 416 -13.91 -1.09 -20.35
C MET A 416 -13.32 0.30 -20.14
N ASP A 417 -13.22 0.74 -18.90
CA ASP A 417 -12.68 2.05 -18.56
C ASP A 417 -11.17 1.96 -18.28
N PHE A 418 -10.43 3.02 -18.64
CA PHE A 418 -8.98 3.11 -18.47
C PHE A 418 -8.56 4.51 -18.03
N HIS A 419 -7.50 4.62 -17.25
CA HIS A 419 -6.68 5.83 -17.23
C HIS A 419 -5.60 5.71 -18.30
N PHE A 420 -5.54 6.72 -19.17
CA PHE A 420 -4.42 6.90 -20.09
C PHE A 420 -3.79 8.26 -19.85
N GLY A 421 -2.52 8.25 -19.47
CA GLY A 421 -1.79 9.46 -19.11
C GLY A 421 -0.34 9.43 -19.54
N VAL A 422 0.37 10.51 -19.21
CA VAL A 422 1.78 10.65 -19.51
C VAL A 422 2.50 11.42 -18.41
N ILE A 423 3.69 10.95 -18.06
CA ILE A 423 4.67 11.63 -17.22
C ILE A 423 5.82 12.09 -18.14
N LEU A 424 6.03 13.40 -18.19
CA LEU A 424 7.12 14.05 -18.90
C LEU A 424 8.27 14.26 -17.94
N THR A 425 9.44 13.74 -18.29
CA THR A 425 10.63 13.80 -17.45
C THR A 425 11.65 14.77 -18.04
N ALA A 426 12.14 15.70 -17.26
CA ALA A 426 13.08 16.74 -17.65
C ALA A 426 14.46 16.49 -17.03
N ALA A 427 15.51 16.94 -17.72
CA ALA A 427 16.89 16.78 -17.23
C ALA A 427 17.18 17.64 -15.97
N ASP A 428 16.35 18.65 -15.72
CA ASP A 428 16.46 19.55 -14.56
C ASP A 428 15.50 19.19 -13.41
N GLY A 429 14.75 18.09 -13.53
CA GLY A 429 13.82 17.60 -12.52
C GLY A 429 12.44 18.26 -12.54
N ASN A 430 12.19 19.22 -13.43
CA ASN A 430 10.87 19.85 -13.61
C ASN A 430 9.90 18.92 -14.36
N ASP A 431 9.68 17.72 -13.81
CA ASP A 431 8.80 16.73 -14.41
C ASP A 431 7.34 17.22 -14.36
N GLN A 432 6.52 16.69 -15.25
CA GLN A 432 5.09 17.02 -15.34
C GLN A 432 4.30 15.77 -15.63
N PHE A 433 3.07 15.68 -15.17
CA PHE A 433 2.20 14.59 -15.57
C PHE A 433 0.76 15.06 -15.72
N GLY A 434 -0.03 14.24 -16.38
CA GLY A 434 -1.45 14.44 -16.59
C GLY A 434 -2.07 13.20 -17.22
N TYR A 435 -3.36 13.01 -17.01
CA TYR A 435 -4.08 11.83 -17.48
C TYR A 435 -5.50 12.16 -17.91
N TYR A 436 -6.11 11.19 -18.59
CA TYR A 436 -7.52 11.18 -18.92
C TYR A 436 -8.15 9.90 -18.41
N THR A 437 -9.36 10.03 -17.85
CA THR A 437 -10.27 8.90 -17.69
C THR A 437 -10.97 8.65 -19.02
N VAL A 438 -10.74 7.46 -19.56
CA VAL A 438 -11.29 6.98 -20.82
C VAL A 438 -12.44 6.05 -20.50
N THR A 439 -13.66 6.57 -20.59
CA THR A 439 -14.88 5.78 -20.36
C THR A 439 -15.43 5.19 -21.65
N ASP A 440 -15.71 3.88 -21.69
CA ASP A 440 -16.26 3.16 -22.83
C ASP A 440 -15.59 3.51 -24.19
N PRO A 441 -14.29 3.21 -24.37
CA PRO A 441 -13.55 3.55 -25.58
C PRO A 441 -14.03 2.69 -26.74
N SER A 442 -15.04 3.14 -27.47
CA SER A 442 -15.29 2.71 -28.85
C SER A 442 -14.43 3.48 -29.87
N ALA A 443 -13.56 4.38 -29.37
CA ALA A 443 -12.73 5.28 -30.17
C ALA A 443 -11.35 5.51 -29.53
N THR A 444 -10.34 5.61 -30.39
CA THR A 444 -8.96 5.89 -30.02
C THR A 444 -8.80 7.27 -29.35
N LEU A 445 -8.22 7.30 -28.15
CA LEU A 445 -7.77 8.55 -27.50
C LEU A 445 -6.38 8.94 -28.03
N THR A 446 -6.15 10.24 -28.26
CA THR A 446 -4.83 10.72 -28.69
C THR A 446 -4.25 11.77 -27.75
N ILE A 447 -3.06 11.49 -27.25
CA ILE A 447 -2.24 12.40 -26.45
C ILE A 447 -1.10 12.90 -27.34
N GLY A 448 -1.05 14.22 -27.57
CA GLY A 448 0.15 14.86 -28.12
C GLY A 448 1.19 15.11 -27.03
N VAL A 449 2.45 15.28 -27.38
CA VAL A 449 3.47 15.89 -26.52
C VAL A 449 4.45 16.69 -27.38
N ASN A 450 4.70 17.95 -27.04
CA ASN A 450 5.85 18.69 -27.59
C ASN A 450 7.14 18.18 -26.95
N THR A 451 8.11 17.73 -27.75
CA THR A 451 9.33 17.09 -27.25
C THR A 451 10.36 18.06 -26.67
N THR A 452 10.12 19.38 -26.73
CA THR A 452 11.08 20.39 -26.29
C THR A 452 11.17 20.42 -24.77
N GLY A 453 12.38 20.19 -24.22
CA GLY A 453 12.66 20.26 -22.79
C GLY A 453 12.67 18.91 -22.05
N TRP A 454 12.21 17.84 -22.71
CA TRP A 454 12.01 16.54 -22.09
C TRP A 454 13.08 15.51 -22.49
N GLU A 455 13.46 14.64 -21.56
CA GLU A 455 14.27 13.46 -21.83
C GLU A 455 13.40 12.26 -22.22
N TYR A 456 12.33 12.03 -21.47
CA TYR A 456 11.34 10.99 -21.75
C TYR A 456 9.90 11.49 -21.67
N ALA A 457 9.05 10.89 -22.51
CA ALA A 457 7.61 10.83 -22.30
C ALA A 457 7.25 9.41 -21.88
N VAL A 458 6.71 9.26 -20.67
CA VAL A 458 6.37 7.98 -20.06
C VAL A 458 4.85 7.88 -20.06
N PHE A 459 4.29 7.19 -21.05
CA PHE A 459 2.87 6.93 -21.07
C PHE A 459 2.53 5.89 -20.01
N PHE A 460 1.35 5.98 -19.40
CA PHE A 460 0.82 4.90 -18.59
C PHE A 460 -0.58 4.52 -19.01
N VAL A 461 -0.86 3.23 -18.93
CA VAL A 461 -2.17 2.63 -19.14
C VAL A 461 -2.52 1.92 -17.85
N GLN A 462 -3.59 2.36 -17.19
CA GLN A 462 -4.11 1.72 -15.99
C GLN A 462 -5.54 1.31 -16.27
N SER A 463 -5.88 0.07 -15.95
CA SER A 463 -7.27 -0.36 -16.06
C SER A 463 -8.08 0.10 -14.87
N ILE A 464 -9.38 0.30 -15.10
CA ILE A 464 -10.34 0.73 -14.10
C ILE A 464 -11.50 -0.25 -14.12
N THR A 465 -11.32 -1.39 -13.46
CA THR A 465 -12.42 -2.34 -13.28
C THR A 465 -12.22 -3.14 -12.02
N ASP A 466 -13.33 -3.48 -11.37
CA ASP A 466 -13.36 -4.43 -10.26
C ASP A 466 -13.43 -5.89 -10.74
N THR A 467 -13.62 -6.10 -12.04
CA THR A 467 -13.90 -7.41 -12.65
C THR A 467 -12.63 -8.02 -13.22
N SER A 468 -12.28 -9.23 -12.75
CA SER A 468 -11.11 -9.96 -13.26
C SER A 468 -11.31 -10.35 -14.73
N LEU A 469 -10.52 -9.69 -15.59
CA LEU A 469 -10.53 -9.86 -17.05
C LEU A 469 -9.24 -9.28 -17.61
N ASP A 470 -8.64 -9.95 -18.60
CA ASP A 470 -7.48 -9.41 -19.32
C ASP A 470 -7.82 -8.07 -20.00
N GLN A 471 -7.12 -7.01 -19.59
CA GLN A 471 -7.30 -5.64 -20.08
C GLN A 471 -6.37 -5.36 -21.25
N LEU A 472 -6.84 -5.74 -22.44
CA LEU A 472 -6.08 -5.62 -23.68
C LEU A 472 -6.10 -4.18 -24.21
N TYR A 473 -5.01 -3.74 -24.83
CA TYR A 473 -4.94 -2.44 -25.48
C TYR A 473 -3.91 -2.41 -26.62
N ASP A 474 -4.14 -1.52 -27.59
CA ASP A 474 -3.16 -1.13 -28.60
C ASP A 474 -2.67 0.30 -28.32
N LEU A 475 -1.35 0.52 -28.43
CA LEU A 475 -0.73 1.84 -28.34
C LEU A 475 0.20 2.08 -29.52
N SER A 476 0.05 3.22 -30.19
CA SER A 476 0.99 3.65 -31.22
C SER A 476 1.50 5.06 -30.95
N VAL A 477 2.80 5.28 -31.14
CA VAL A 477 3.47 6.57 -30.95
C VAL A 477 4.13 6.98 -32.26
N THR A 478 3.77 8.16 -32.77
CA THR A 478 4.28 8.70 -34.03
C THR A 478 4.95 10.06 -33.79
N TYR A 479 5.88 10.44 -34.67
CA TYR A 479 6.58 11.72 -34.60
C TYR A 479 6.29 12.59 -35.83
N GLN A 480 6.14 13.89 -35.61
CA GLN A 480 5.92 14.89 -36.66
C GLN A 480 6.61 16.23 -36.34
N THR A 481 6.96 16.95 -37.40
CA THR A 481 7.69 18.24 -37.36
C THR A 481 6.78 19.48 -37.50
N GLY A 482 5.46 19.28 -37.58
CA GLY A 482 4.45 20.33 -37.79
C GLY A 482 3.89 20.96 -36.51
N VAL A 483 2.98 21.92 -36.66
CA VAL A 483 2.30 22.63 -35.55
C VAL A 483 0.85 22.16 -35.48
N GLU A 484 0.64 20.96 -34.94
CA GLU A 484 -0.63 20.44 -34.40
C GLU A 484 -0.41 18.97 -34.01
N GLY A 485 -0.82 18.56 -32.82
CA GLY A 485 -0.75 17.16 -32.41
C GLY A 485 -1.64 16.86 -31.22
N GLY A 486 -2.77 16.20 -31.47
CA GLY A 486 -3.63 15.57 -30.46
C GLY A 486 -4.19 16.50 -29.37
N GLY A 487 -4.98 15.94 -28.44
CA GLY A 487 -5.22 16.62 -27.16
C GLY A 487 -3.89 16.69 -26.42
N GLN A 488 -3.47 17.88 -25.98
CA GLN A 488 -2.48 17.94 -24.90
C GLN A 488 -3.22 17.60 -23.60
N PRO A 489 -2.70 16.67 -22.78
CA PRO A 489 -3.11 16.58 -21.39
C PRO A 489 -2.99 17.97 -20.79
N GLU A 490 -3.97 18.36 -19.98
CA GLU A 490 -3.82 19.56 -19.16
C GLU A 490 -2.79 19.24 -18.07
N PHE A 491 -1.51 19.41 -18.42
CA PHE A 491 -0.40 19.37 -17.48
C PHE A 491 -0.53 20.58 -16.59
N THR A 492 -1.15 20.39 -15.44
CA THR A 492 -1.42 21.51 -14.55
C THR A 492 -0.97 21.11 -13.16
N ALA A 493 0.35 21.25 -12.95
CA ALA A 493 0.93 21.15 -11.63
C ALA A 493 0.45 22.35 -10.79
N PRO A 494 0.10 22.14 -9.51
CA PRO A 494 -0.29 23.22 -8.64
C PRO A 494 0.89 24.16 -8.41
N SER A 495 0.65 25.48 -8.47
CA SER A 495 1.72 26.47 -8.35
C SER A 495 1.51 27.39 -7.15
N ILE A 496 2.63 27.73 -6.48
CA ILE A 496 2.67 28.68 -5.36
C ILE A 496 3.62 29.83 -5.67
N ALA A 497 3.17 31.05 -5.39
CA ALA A 497 3.97 32.25 -5.46
C ALA A 497 3.70 33.17 -4.27
N THR A 498 4.56 34.17 -4.07
CA THR A 498 4.32 35.24 -3.11
C THR A 498 4.23 36.58 -3.81
N SER A 499 3.41 37.47 -3.26
CA SER A 499 3.23 38.84 -3.76
C SER A 499 4.51 39.69 -3.75
N SER A 500 5.56 39.29 -3.01
CA SER A 500 6.85 39.97 -2.97
C SER A 500 7.99 39.02 -2.55
N ASN A 501 9.22 39.33 -2.95
CA ASN A 501 10.42 38.66 -2.47
C ASN A 501 11.60 39.67 -2.52
N PRO A 502 12.20 40.11 -1.38
CA PRO A 502 12.01 39.61 -0.02
C PRO A 502 10.58 39.73 0.51
N PHE A 503 10.16 38.74 1.30
CA PHE A 503 8.83 38.63 1.87
C PHE A 503 8.86 38.98 3.37
N SER A 504 7.83 39.71 3.84
CA SER A 504 7.64 40.00 5.26
C SER A 504 6.17 39.80 5.64
N SER A 505 5.26 40.48 4.95
CA SER A 505 3.82 40.23 4.99
C SER A 505 3.22 40.55 3.63
N GLY A 506 2.21 39.78 3.22
CA GLY A 506 1.53 39.95 1.95
C GLY A 506 0.68 38.73 1.60
N GLU A 507 0.42 38.53 0.32
CA GLU A 507 -0.35 37.39 -0.18
C GLU A 507 0.57 36.25 -0.62
N ILE A 508 0.18 35.01 -0.28
CA ILE A 508 0.53 33.79 -1.00
C ILE A 508 -0.53 33.61 -2.10
N LEU A 509 -0.08 33.34 -3.31
CA LEU A 509 -0.90 33.17 -4.51
C LEU A 509 -0.79 31.72 -4.96
N LEU A 510 -1.92 31.09 -5.21
CA LEU A 510 -2.00 29.69 -5.61
C LEU A 510 -2.76 29.57 -6.93
N ASP A 511 -2.33 28.63 -7.77
CA ASP A 511 -3.10 28.10 -8.89
C ASP A 511 -3.31 26.61 -8.62
N ILE A 512 -4.56 26.22 -8.37
CA ILE A 512 -4.99 24.86 -8.02
C ILE A 512 -5.74 24.28 -9.21
N PRO A 513 -5.11 23.44 -10.04
CA PRO A 513 -5.71 23.05 -11.30
C PRO A 513 -6.72 21.91 -11.18
N GLU A 514 -6.60 21.14 -10.12
CA GLU A 514 -7.55 20.11 -9.70
C GLU A 514 -7.86 20.36 -8.23
N GLY A 515 -9.16 20.45 -7.90
CA GLY A 515 -9.59 20.73 -6.54
C GLY A 515 -9.41 19.52 -5.64
N GLY A 516 -9.15 19.74 -4.36
CA GLY A 516 -8.98 18.69 -3.36
C GLY A 516 -8.10 19.11 -2.19
N PHE A 517 -7.68 18.15 -1.38
CA PHE A 517 -6.90 18.40 -0.18
C PHE A 517 -5.56 19.06 -0.49
N THR A 518 -5.34 20.23 0.09
CA THR A 518 -4.17 21.08 -0.16
C THR A 518 -3.46 21.42 1.14
N THR A 519 -2.13 21.28 1.14
CA THR A 519 -1.27 21.68 2.26
C THR A 519 -0.22 22.69 1.81
N ILE A 520 0.01 23.70 2.64
CA ILE A 520 1.12 24.66 2.47
C ILE A 520 1.98 24.62 3.72
N SER A 521 3.23 24.20 3.56
CA SER A 521 4.20 24.05 4.65
C SER A 521 5.42 24.93 4.43
N LEU A 522 5.96 25.48 5.51
CA LEU A 522 7.15 26.32 5.51
C LEU A 522 8.33 25.52 6.06
N TYR A 523 9.42 25.46 5.30
CA TYR A 523 10.66 24.80 5.71
C TYR A 523 11.82 25.79 5.80
N ASP A 524 12.74 25.53 6.74
CA ASP A 524 14.02 26.25 6.81
C ASP A 524 15.10 25.62 5.88
N LEU A 525 16.28 26.23 5.83
CA LEU A 525 17.40 25.76 5.00
C LEU A 525 17.92 24.36 5.36
N SER A 526 17.59 23.84 6.54
CA SER A 526 17.96 22.48 6.95
C SER A 526 16.92 21.43 6.55
N GLY A 527 15.80 21.84 5.93
CA GLY A 527 14.68 20.97 5.61
C GLY A 527 13.75 20.72 6.79
N ARG A 528 13.93 21.42 7.92
CA ARG A 528 13.05 21.30 9.08
C ARG A 528 11.75 22.07 8.84
N LEU A 529 10.62 21.43 9.10
CA LEU A 529 9.31 22.05 9.12
C LEU A 529 9.26 23.15 10.21
N VAL A 530 8.93 24.37 9.80
CA VAL A 530 8.80 25.54 10.68
C VAL A 530 7.35 25.72 11.09
N GLU A 531 6.43 25.69 10.12
CA GLU A 531 4.98 25.71 10.36
C GLU A 531 4.21 25.16 9.15
N THR A 532 2.98 24.69 9.39
CA THR A 532 1.98 24.45 8.35
C THR A 532 1.07 25.69 8.27
N ILE A 533 1.12 26.39 7.14
CA ILE A 533 0.41 27.66 6.89
C ILE A 533 -1.06 27.39 6.53
N PHE A 534 -1.32 26.33 5.78
CA PHE A 534 -2.65 25.95 5.33
C PHE A 534 -2.77 24.44 5.26
N THR A 535 -3.93 23.93 5.65
CA THR A 535 -4.35 22.54 5.46
C THR A 535 -5.87 22.52 5.27
N GLY A 536 -6.33 21.79 4.25
CA GLY A 536 -7.74 21.62 3.93
C GLY A 536 -8.04 21.64 2.44
N ASN A 537 -9.32 21.46 2.08
CA ASN A 537 -9.75 21.39 0.69
C ASN A 537 -9.78 22.77 0.02
N LEU A 538 -9.24 22.87 -1.19
CA LEU A 538 -9.40 24.02 -2.09
C LEU A 538 -10.08 23.59 -3.39
N ASP A 539 -11.03 24.39 -3.86
CA ASP A 539 -11.65 24.20 -5.17
C ASP A 539 -10.62 24.45 -6.30
N GLN A 540 -10.90 23.93 -7.50
CA GLN A 540 -10.14 24.29 -8.69
C GLN A 540 -10.16 25.82 -8.93
N GLY A 541 -8.98 26.41 -9.16
CA GLY A 541 -8.80 27.79 -9.61
C GLY A 541 -7.70 28.56 -8.87
N LEU A 542 -7.74 29.88 -9.03
CA LEU A 542 -6.80 30.79 -8.39
C LEU A 542 -7.25 31.13 -6.97
N HIS A 543 -6.33 30.98 -6.01
CA HIS A 543 -6.55 31.36 -4.61
C HIS A 543 -5.52 32.38 -4.15
N SER A 544 -5.88 33.16 -3.14
CA SER A 544 -4.97 34.08 -2.47
C SER A 544 -5.23 34.07 -0.97
N MET A 545 -4.16 34.03 -0.18
CA MET A 545 -4.25 34.10 1.27
C MET A 545 -3.21 35.06 1.86
N SER A 546 -3.66 35.87 2.81
CA SER A 546 -2.77 36.76 3.56
C SER A 546 -1.91 35.96 4.54
N TRP A 547 -0.60 36.20 4.50
CA TRP A 547 0.36 35.58 5.41
C TRP A 547 1.34 36.63 5.96
N ASP A 548 1.62 36.56 7.25
CA ASP A 548 2.55 37.44 7.95
C ASP A 548 3.72 36.61 8.50
N ALA A 549 4.86 36.73 7.82
CA ALA A 549 6.11 36.04 8.11
C ALA A 549 7.06 36.89 8.99
N SER A 550 6.59 38.00 9.55
CA SER A 550 7.44 38.94 10.32
C SER A 550 8.03 38.36 11.61
N TYR A 551 7.49 37.23 12.09
CA TYR A 551 8.00 36.52 13.26
C TYR A 551 9.22 35.64 12.94
N LEU A 552 9.50 35.36 11.66
CA LEU A 552 10.64 34.54 11.23
C LEU A 552 11.96 35.29 11.38
N GLY A 553 13.09 34.58 11.50
CA GLY A 553 14.41 35.20 11.43
C GLY A 553 14.75 35.66 10.01
N SER A 554 15.70 36.59 9.85
CA SER A 554 16.20 36.90 8.50
C SER A 554 16.92 35.69 7.91
N GLY A 555 16.58 35.30 6.69
CA GLY A 555 17.06 34.07 6.08
C GLY A 555 16.28 33.65 4.85
N ALA A 556 16.67 32.53 4.25
CA ALA A 556 15.90 31.89 3.18
C ALA A 556 15.01 30.80 3.77
N TYR A 557 13.79 30.70 3.25
CA TYR A 557 12.81 29.68 3.59
C TYR A 557 12.16 29.14 2.31
N PHE A 558 11.49 28.00 2.42
CA PHE A 558 10.82 27.34 1.31
C PHE A 558 9.36 27.12 1.67
N LEU A 559 8.48 27.75 0.90
CA LEU A 559 7.06 27.42 0.90
C LEU A 559 6.86 26.22 0.00
N ARG A 560 6.21 25.19 0.52
CA ARG A 560 5.91 23.98 -0.20
C ARG A 560 4.40 23.80 -0.28
N LEU A 561 3.90 23.65 -1.50
CA LEU A 561 2.53 23.31 -1.83
C LEU A 561 2.46 21.81 -2.15
N SER A 562 1.47 21.12 -1.59
CA SER A 562 1.00 19.81 -2.03
C SER A 562 -0.49 19.90 -2.30
N ALA A 563 -0.94 19.51 -3.49
CA ALA A 563 -2.35 19.50 -3.90
C ALA A 563 -2.56 18.38 -4.96
N PRO A 564 -3.80 18.06 -5.37
CA PRO A 564 -4.02 17.14 -6.48
C PRO A 564 -3.21 17.55 -7.71
N GLY A 565 -2.62 16.58 -8.40
CA GLY A 565 -1.72 16.86 -9.52
C GLY A 565 -0.29 17.29 -9.12
N GLY A 566 0.10 17.14 -7.84
CA GLY A 566 1.50 17.17 -7.40
C GLY A 566 1.84 18.23 -6.37
N GLY A 567 3.10 18.68 -6.39
CA GLY A 567 3.60 19.71 -5.49
C GLY A 567 4.39 20.78 -6.21
N SER A 568 4.60 21.91 -5.53
CA SER A 568 5.57 22.91 -5.95
C SER A 568 6.24 23.59 -4.77
N THR A 569 7.46 24.04 -4.97
CA THR A 569 8.24 24.72 -3.92
C THR A 569 8.65 26.12 -4.38
N GLN A 570 8.31 27.13 -3.58
CA GLN A 570 8.72 28.52 -3.78
C GLN A 570 9.70 28.94 -2.68
N ARG A 571 10.93 29.27 -3.09
CA ARG A 571 11.90 29.90 -2.19
C ARG A 571 11.52 31.35 -1.92
N ILE A 572 11.52 31.74 -0.66
CA ILE A 572 11.35 33.13 -0.19
C ILE A 572 12.58 33.58 0.61
N VAL A 573 12.83 34.89 0.63
CA VAL A 573 13.85 35.50 1.49
C VAL A 573 13.14 36.43 2.46
N VAL A 574 13.37 36.24 3.77
CA VAL A 574 12.89 37.14 4.82
C VAL A 574 14.04 38.07 5.22
N GLU A 575 13.80 39.37 5.17
CA GLU A 575 14.76 40.40 5.59
C GLU A 575 14.13 41.29 6.68
N HIS A 576 14.83 41.46 7.79
CA HIS A 576 14.49 42.46 8.81
C HIS A 576 15.38 43.69 8.66
N PRO A 577 14.83 44.90 8.85
CA PRO A 577 15.59 46.15 8.76
C PRO A 577 16.62 46.36 9.88
#